data_AF-A0A7W6JHI1-F1
#
_entry.id   AF-A0A7W6JHI1-F1
#
_cell.length_a   1.000
_cell.length_b   1.000
_cell.length_c   1.000
_cell.angle_alpha   90.00
_cell.angle_beta   90.00
_cell.angle_gamma   90.00
#
_symmetry.space_group_name_H-M   'P 1'
#
loop_
_entity.id
_entity.type
_entity.pdbx_description
1 polymer ?
#
loop_
_entity_poly.entity_id
_entity_poly.type
_entity_poly.pdbx_seq_one_letter_code
_entity_poly.pdbx_strand_id
1 'polypeptide(L)'
;MADGAHHTFDDTNTRTPTHRLAHPPEVWAAAKADYLAGLSGAEVCAKHGLGLSSLRRHAASEGWRRLDQTAGREFDEGDELSARVDGNLERIEFHDLAYVAQRRMMRAVLRGSAAEALRWKRVADLMDAEQDDLDRWLEQDAAWRMVRADADAQDP
;
A
#
# COMPACT_ATOMS: atom_id res chain seq x y z
N MET A 1 -39.45 -53.97 -1.13
CA MET A 1 -39.62 -52.53 -1.39
C MET A 1 -38.91 -51.79 -0.27
N ALA A 2 -37.90 -51.00 -0.64
CA ALA A 2 -37.04 -50.06 0.10
C ALA A 2 -36.82 -50.27 1.62
N ASP A 3 -35.65 -50.79 1.97
CA ASP A 3 -35.05 -50.70 3.30
C ASP A 3 -34.15 -49.45 3.35
N GLY A 4 -34.32 -48.62 4.38
CA GLY A 4 -33.75 -47.29 4.49
C GLY A 4 -32.36 -47.29 5.10
N ALA A 5 -31.32 -47.12 4.29
CA ALA A 5 -29.97 -46.88 4.76
C ALA A 5 -29.78 -45.38 5.08
N HIS A 6 -29.85 -45.03 6.36
CA HIS A 6 -29.37 -43.74 6.87
C HIS A 6 -27.83 -43.72 6.78
N HIS A 7 -27.30 -43.05 5.76
CA HIS A 7 -25.89 -42.67 5.71
C HIS A 7 -25.66 -41.53 6.71
N THR A 8 -25.11 -41.85 7.87
CA THR A 8 -24.50 -40.87 8.78
C THR A 8 -23.25 -40.30 8.11
N PHE A 9 -23.30 -39.02 7.75
CA PHE A 9 -22.11 -38.26 7.33
C PHE A 9 -21.30 -37.95 8.59
N ASP A 10 -20.21 -38.68 8.79
CA ASP A 10 -19.22 -38.40 9.81
C ASP A 10 -18.34 -37.24 9.31
N ASP A 11 -18.69 -36.01 9.67
CA ASP A 11 -17.90 -34.82 9.34
C ASP A 11 -16.83 -34.59 10.42
N THR A 12 -15.85 -35.50 10.46
CA THR A 12 -14.60 -35.32 11.21
C THR A 12 -13.58 -34.57 10.36
N ASN A 13 -13.90 -33.32 9.99
CA ASN A 13 -12.92 -32.41 9.38
C ASN A 13 -12.01 -31.80 10.46
N THR A 14 -11.16 -32.62 11.07
CA THR A 14 -10.01 -32.17 11.86
C THR A 14 -8.93 -31.64 10.92
N ARG A 15 -9.10 -30.40 10.44
CA ARG A 15 -7.99 -29.64 9.86
C ARG A 15 -6.92 -29.47 10.93
N THR A 16 -5.83 -30.22 10.79
CA THR A 16 -4.60 -30.05 11.58
C THR A 16 -4.15 -28.58 11.46
N PRO A 17 -4.04 -27.83 12.56
CA PRO A 17 -3.44 -26.51 12.50
C PRO A 17 -1.98 -26.68 12.10
N THR A 18 -1.63 -26.27 10.87
CA THR A 18 -0.24 -26.15 10.45
C THR A 18 0.41 -25.10 11.36
N HIS A 19 1.11 -25.55 12.40
CA HIS A 19 2.01 -24.70 13.15
C HIS A 19 3.00 -24.13 12.14
N ARG A 20 2.83 -22.85 11.76
CA ARG A 20 3.91 -22.12 11.10
C ARG A 20 5.04 -22.08 12.10
N LEU A 21 6.03 -22.95 11.89
CA LEU A 21 7.27 -22.95 12.65
C LEU A 21 7.80 -21.51 12.61
N ALA A 22 7.98 -20.92 13.79
CA ALA A 22 8.59 -19.61 13.89
C ALA A 22 10.01 -19.71 13.34
N HIS A 23 10.38 -18.81 12.42
CA HIS A 23 11.75 -18.77 11.94
C HIS A 23 12.71 -18.46 13.09
N PRO A 24 13.89 -19.10 13.12
CA PRO A 24 14.87 -18.85 14.17
C PRO A 24 15.32 -17.37 14.25
N PRO A 25 15.73 -16.88 15.43
CA PRO A 25 16.18 -15.50 15.62
C PRO A 25 17.33 -15.08 14.69
N GLU A 26 18.23 -16.00 14.35
CA GLU A 26 19.35 -15.75 13.44
C GLU A 26 18.90 -15.41 12.02
N VAL A 27 17.80 -16.03 11.56
CA VAL A 27 17.21 -15.72 10.24
C VAL A 27 16.64 -14.31 10.25
N TRP A 28 16.00 -13.90 11.34
CA TRP A 28 15.49 -12.54 11.49
C TRP A 28 16.60 -11.50 11.58
N ALA A 29 17.69 -11.79 12.28
CA ALA A 29 18.86 -10.91 12.34
C ALA A 29 19.52 -10.74 10.96
N ALA A 30 19.69 -11.83 10.21
CA ALA A 30 20.22 -11.78 8.84
C ALA A 30 19.28 -11.03 7.88
N ALA A 31 17.97 -11.28 7.99
CA ALA A 31 16.95 -10.58 7.21
C ALA A 31 16.94 -9.07 7.53
N LYS A 32 17.11 -8.68 8.79
CA LYS A 32 17.23 -7.27 9.21
C LYS A 32 18.46 -6.62 8.60
N ALA A 33 19.62 -7.27 8.67
CA ALA A 33 20.86 -6.75 8.11
C ALA A 33 20.73 -6.52 6.60
N ASP A 34 20.19 -7.48 5.86
CA ASP A 34 19.95 -7.36 4.43
C ASP A 34 18.89 -6.29 4.10
N TYR A 35 17.81 -6.22 4.88
CA TYR A 35 16.79 -5.20 4.73
C TYR A 35 17.37 -3.80 4.93
N LEU A 36 18.15 -3.58 5.99
CA LEU A 36 18.83 -2.32 6.27
C LEU A 36 19.98 -2.03 5.31
N ALA A 37 20.54 -3.04 4.65
CA ALA A 37 21.50 -2.85 3.56
C ALA A 37 20.86 -2.38 2.26
N GLY A 38 19.51 -2.32 2.19
CA GLY A 38 18.77 -1.77 1.05
C GLY A 38 18.01 -2.79 0.21
N LEU A 39 18.01 -4.07 0.56
CA LEU A 39 17.17 -5.05 -0.15
C LEU A 39 15.68 -4.76 0.11
N SER A 40 14.86 -4.91 -0.93
CA SER A 40 13.41 -4.82 -0.78
C SER A 40 12.87 -5.96 0.06
N GLY A 41 11.71 -5.77 0.69
CA GLY A 41 11.08 -6.84 1.47
C GLY A 41 10.81 -8.11 0.67
N ALA A 42 10.56 -7.99 -0.64
CA ALA A 42 10.39 -9.15 -1.52
C ALA A 42 11.71 -9.91 -1.75
N GLU A 43 12.80 -9.20 -1.96
CA GLU A 43 14.14 -9.79 -2.12
C GLU A 43 14.63 -10.43 -0.82
N VAL A 44 14.42 -9.76 0.33
CA VAL A 44 14.71 -10.31 1.66
C VAL A 44 13.90 -11.60 1.89
N CYS A 45 12.61 -11.59 1.55
CA CYS A 45 11.76 -12.78 1.66
C CYS A 45 12.25 -13.93 0.78
N ALA A 46 12.61 -13.65 -0.47
CA ALA A 46 13.13 -14.65 -1.40
C ALA A 46 14.46 -15.24 -0.91
N LYS A 47 15.36 -14.41 -0.37
CA LYS A 47 16.68 -14.82 0.12
C LYS A 47 16.62 -15.67 1.39
N HIS A 48 15.71 -15.36 2.31
CA HIS A 48 15.64 -15.99 3.64
C HIS A 48 14.48 -16.98 3.81
N GLY A 49 13.70 -17.23 2.74
CA GLY A 49 12.53 -18.11 2.80
C GLY A 49 11.41 -17.60 3.71
N LEU A 50 11.28 -16.27 3.83
CA LEU A 50 10.28 -15.62 4.67
C LEU A 50 9.02 -15.30 3.88
N GLY A 51 7.87 -15.31 4.54
CA GLY A 51 6.64 -14.74 3.98
C GLY A 51 6.60 -13.22 4.13
N LEU A 52 6.15 -12.50 3.10
CA LEU A 52 6.09 -11.02 3.12
C LEU A 52 5.25 -10.48 4.29
N SER A 53 4.14 -11.13 4.62
CA SER A 53 3.32 -10.75 5.78
C SER A 53 4.03 -10.99 7.11
N SER A 54 4.83 -12.06 7.22
CA SER A 54 5.65 -12.34 8.41
C SER A 54 6.75 -11.29 8.57
N LEU A 55 7.44 -10.96 7.48
CA LEU A 55 8.47 -9.91 7.45
C LEU A 55 7.90 -8.56 7.87
N ARG A 56 6.77 -8.13 7.29
CA ARG A 56 6.12 -6.86 7.63
C ARG A 56 5.70 -6.78 9.10
N ARG A 57 5.14 -7.87 9.65
CA ARG A 57 4.76 -7.93 11.06
C ARG A 57 5.98 -7.80 11.97
N HIS A 58 7.06 -8.50 11.65
CA HIS A 58 8.29 -8.48 12.43
C HIS A 58 9.00 -7.11 12.34
N ALA A 59 9.05 -6.53 11.14
CA ALA A 59 9.54 -5.18 10.90
C ALA A 59 8.76 -4.13 11.69
N ALA A 60 7.42 -4.23 11.73
CA ALA A 60 6.60 -3.32 12.53
C ALA A 60 6.85 -3.47 14.03
N SER A 61 6.97 -4.70 14.55
CA SER A 61 7.23 -4.93 15.99
C SER A 61 8.60 -4.43 16.44
N GLU A 62 9.60 -4.49 15.56
CA GLU A 62 10.97 -4.04 15.86
C GLU A 62 11.28 -2.64 15.32
N GLY A 63 10.29 -1.96 14.74
CA GLY A 63 10.44 -0.61 14.22
C GLY A 63 11.41 -0.47 13.05
N TRP A 64 11.57 -1.48 12.19
CA TRP A 64 12.43 -1.38 11.02
C TRP A 64 11.84 -0.39 10.03
N ARG A 65 12.47 0.78 9.87
CA ARG A 65 11.99 1.77 8.92
C ARG A 65 12.68 1.59 7.59
N ARG A 66 11.93 1.81 6.53
CA ARG A 66 12.48 1.86 5.17
C ARG A 66 13.51 3.00 5.01
N LEU A 67 13.39 4.05 5.82
CA LEU A 67 14.32 5.18 5.89
C LEU A 67 15.70 4.81 6.46
N ASP A 68 15.79 3.74 7.26
CA ASP A 68 17.03 3.32 7.91
C ASP A 68 17.96 2.54 6.97
N GLN A 69 17.59 2.37 5.70
CA GLN A 69 18.37 1.62 4.71
C GLN A 69 19.59 2.41 4.22
N THR A 70 20.78 1.80 4.28
CA THR A 70 22.07 2.52 4.14
C THR A 70 22.69 2.51 2.74
N ALA A 71 22.25 1.66 1.80
CA ALA A 71 22.86 1.57 0.47
C ALA A 71 21.88 1.24 -0.67
N GLY A 72 22.11 1.84 -1.84
CA GLY A 72 21.64 1.31 -3.14
C GLY A 72 20.16 1.43 -3.48
N ARG A 73 19.33 2.08 -2.65
CA ARG A 73 17.91 2.25 -2.97
C ARG A 73 17.75 3.16 -4.19
N GLU A 74 17.07 2.68 -5.22
CA GLU A 74 16.60 3.53 -6.32
C GLU A 74 15.70 4.61 -5.68
N PHE A 75 16.04 5.87 -5.88
CA PHE A 75 15.27 7.01 -5.36
C PHE A 75 13.79 6.85 -5.75
N ASP A 76 12.89 6.94 -4.77
CA ASP A 76 11.46 6.78 -4.94
C ASP A 76 10.75 8.02 -4.37
N GLU A 77 9.94 8.67 -5.21
CA GLU A 77 9.21 9.89 -4.87
C GLU A 77 8.22 9.66 -3.72
N GLY A 78 7.76 8.42 -3.53
CA GLY A 78 6.93 8.07 -2.38
C GLY A 78 7.64 8.28 -1.04
N ASP A 79 8.95 8.07 -1.00
CA ASP A 79 9.73 8.30 0.22
C ASP A 79 9.97 9.80 0.46
N GLU A 80 10.19 10.58 -0.62
CA GLU A 80 10.27 12.05 -0.53
C GLU A 80 8.95 12.64 -0.04
N LEU A 81 7.82 12.20 -0.63
CA LEU A 81 6.48 12.58 -0.19
C LEU A 81 6.26 12.24 1.28
N SER A 82 6.60 11.02 1.68
CA SER A 82 6.46 10.56 3.07
C SER A 82 7.30 11.40 4.04
N ALA A 83 8.51 11.80 3.65
CA ALA A 83 9.37 12.67 4.45
C ALA A 83 8.80 14.09 4.55
N ARG A 84 8.28 14.65 3.44
CA ARG A 84 7.66 15.99 3.40
C ARG A 84 6.48 16.12 4.34
N VAL A 85 5.68 15.06 4.48
CA VAL A 85 4.49 15.06 5.34
C VAL A 85 4.73 14.56 6.77
N ASP A 86 5.96 14.12 7.08
CA ASP A 86 6.36 13.55 8.37
C ASP A 86 5.39 12.43 8.84
N GLY A 87 4.96 11.59 7.90
CA GLY A 87 4.02 10.50 8.16
C GLY A 87 2.57 10.92 8.44
N ASN A 88 2.24 12.21 8.46
CA ASN A 88 0.86 12.66 8.55
C ASN A 88 0.17 12.56 7.19
N LEU A 89 -0.68 11.54 7.03
CA LEU A 89 -1.40 11.27 5.78
C LEU A 89 -2.44 12.32 5.42
N GLU A 90 -2.97 13.07 6.39
CA GLU A 90 -3.94 14.16 6.15
C GLU A 90 -3.33 15.34 5.39
N ARG A 91 -1.99 15.39 5.30
CA ARG A 91 -1.24 16.40 4.56
C ARG A 91 -0.88 15.96 3.13
N ILE A 92 -1.33 14.77 2.71
CA ILE A 92 -1.07 14.25 1.37
C ILE A 92 -2.26 14.61 0.49
N GLU A 93 -1.98 15.33 -0.59
CA GLU A 93 -2.97 15.62 -1.62
C GLU A 93 -3.06 14.48 -2.65
N PHE A 94 -4.22 14.30 -3.28
CA PHE A 94 -4.41 13.22 -4.26
C PHE A 94 -3.46 13.36 -5.46
N HIS A 95 -3.25 14.58 -5.96
CA HIS A 95 -2.31 14.83 -7.06
C HIS A 95 -0.86 14.44 -6.72
N ASP A 96 -0.44 14.50 -5.45
CA ASP A 96 0.88 14.04 -5.03
C ASP A 96 1.01 12.52 -5.17
N LEU A 97 -0.04 11.79 -4.82
CA LEU A 97 -0.09 10.33 -4.99
C LEU A 97 -0.11 9.94 -6.47
N ALA A 98 -0.85 10.68 -7.29
CA ALA A 98 -0.84 10.51 -8.74
C ALA A 98 0.57 10.70 -9.31
N TYR A 99 1.27 11.77 -8.90
CA TYR A 99 2.65 12.03 -9.31
C TYR A 99 3.59 10.87 -8.99
N VAL A 100 3.57 10.34 -7.76
CA VAL A 100 4.38 9.18 -7.36
C VAL A 100 4.04 7.95 -8.21
N ALA A 101 2.76 7.67 -8.45
CA ALA A 101 2.32 6.54 -9.26
C ALA A 101 2.80 6.66 -10.71
N GLN A 102 2.71 7.86 -11.31
CA GLN A 102 3.20 8.12 -12.67
C GLN A 102 4.71 7.91 -12.79
N ARG A 103 5.51 8.34 -11.80
CA ARG A 103 6.96 8.10 -11.80
C ARG A 103 7.31 6.62 -11.74
N ARG A 104 6.63 5.86 -10.89
CA ARG A 104 6.80 4.39 -10.80
C ARG A 104 6.36 3.68 -12.08
N MET A 105 5.29 4.15 -12.73
CA MET A 105 4.88 3.68 -14.05
C MET A 105 5.99 3.92 -15.09
N MET A 106 6.52 5.15 -15.19
CA MET A 106 7.58 5.48 -16.15
C MET A 106 8.81 4.60 -15.95
N ARG A 107 9.24 4.38 -14.70
CA ARG A 107 10.35 3.45 -14.41
C ARG A 107 10.03 2.02 -14.83
N ALA A 108 8.81 1.54 -14.57
CA ALA A 108 8.38 0.21 -14.98
C ALA A 108 8.40 0.04 -16.52
N VAL A 109 8.01 1.08 -17.27
CA VAL A 109 8.12 1.12 -18.73
C VAL A 109 9.58 1.02 -19.16
N LEU A 110 10.48 1.81 -18.56
CA LEU A 110 11.91 1.79 -18.88
C LEU A 110 12.55 0.42 -18.58
N ARG A 111 12.07 -0.30 -17.56
CA ARG A 111 12.50 -1.67 -17.23
C ARG A 111 11.85 -2.76 -18.11
N GLY A 112 10.95 -2.40 -19.03
CA GLY A 112 10.24 -3.36 -19.90
C GLY A 112 9.11 -4.14 -19.19
N SER A 113 8.68 -3.71 -18.01
CA SER A 113 7.65 -4.38 -17.22
C SER A 113 6.26 -3.80 -17.50
N ALA A 114 5.63 -4.26 -18.59
CA ALA A 114 4.29 -3.77 -19.00
C ALA A 114 3.22 -3.99 -17.92
N ALA A 115 3.24 -5.13 -17.24
CA ALA A 115 2.28 -5.44 -16.19
C ALA A 115 2.41 -4.50 -14.98
N GLU A 116 3.63 -4.10 -14.62
CA GLU A 116 3.87 -3.15 -13.54
C GLU A 116 3.48 -1.73 -13.94
N ALA A 117 3.80 -1.32 -15.16
CA ALA A 117 3.38 -0.03 -15.70
C ALA A 117 1.86 0.12 -15.67
N LEU A 118 1.11 -0.89 -16.15
CA LEU A 118 -0.36 -0.85 -16.14
C LEU A 118 -0.96 -0.80 -14.73
N ARG A 119 -0.33 -1.47 -13.75
CA ARG A 119 -0.75 -1.38 -12.34
C ARG A 119 -0.61 0.05 -11.81
N TRP A 120 0.54 0.68 -12.05
CA TRP A 120 0.78 2.05 -11.59
C TRP A 120 -0.04 3.08 -12.35
N LYS A 121 -0.29 2.89 -13.66
CA LYS A 121 -1.20 3.73 -14.43
C LYS A 121 -2.60 3.76 -13.82
N ARG A 122 -3.13 2.60 -13.42
CA ARG A 122 -4.45 2.52 -12.77
C ARG A 122 -4.49 3.27 -11.44
N VAL A 123 -3.40 3.25 -10.67
CA VAL A 123 -3.31 4.02 -9.42
C VAL A 123 -3.30 5.51 -9.72
N ALA A 124 -2.51 5.96 -10.69
CA ALA A 124 -2.46 7.36 -11.09
C ALA A 124 -3.84 7.87 -11.54
N ASP A 125 -4.51 7.11 -12.42
CA ASP A 125 -5.85 7.47 -12.94
C ASP A 125 -6.90 7.58 -11.85
N LEU A 126 -6.83 6.69 -10.84
CA LEU A 126 -7.72 6.76 -9.70
C LEU A 126 -7.48 8.03 -8.88
N MET A 127 -6.23 8.37 -8.59
CA MET A 127 -5.92 9.57 -7.79
C MET A 127 -6.22 10.87 -8.53
N ASP A 128 -5.99 10.91 -9.85
CA ASP A 128 -6.39 12.04 -10.68
C ASP A 128 -7.92 12.21 -10.68
N ALA A 129 -8.68 11.11 -10.75
CA ALA A 129 -10.14 11.18 -10.67
C ALA A 129 -10.66 11.69 -9.32
N GLU A 130 -10.05 11.25 -8.20
CA GLU A 130 -10.39 11.75 -6.86
C GLU A 130 -10.05 13.24 -6.71
N GLN A 131 -8.92 13.70 -7.29
CA GLN A 131 -8.57 15.12 -7.32
C GLN A 131 -9.59 15.92 -8.13
N ASP A 132 -9.98 15.45 -9.32
CA ASP A 132 -10.99 16.11 -10.14
C ASP A 132 -12.35 16.20 -9.43
N ASP A 133 -12.74 15.15 -8.69
CA ASP A 133 -13.96 15.14 -7.88
C ASP A 133 -13.90 16.17 -6.74
N LEU A 134 -12.76 16.25 -6.06
CA LEU A 134 -12.53 17.24 -5.00
C LEU A 134 -12.58 18.66 -5.55
N ASP A 135 -11.90 18.92 -6.67
CA ASP A 135 -11.85 20.23 -7.31
C ASP A 135 -13.26 20.67 -7.74
N ARG A 136 -14.03 19.76 -8.36
CA ARG A 136 -15.45 20.00 -8.70
C ARG A 136 -16.28 20.35 -7.47
N TRP A 137 -16.08 19.64 -6.35
CA TRP A 137 -16.81 19.90 -5.12
C TRP A 137 -16.46 21.27 -4.53
N LEU A 138 -15.17 21.62 -4.49
CA LEU A 138 -14.69 22.92 -4.00
C LEU A 138 -15.22 24.09 -4.83
N GLU A 139 -15.24 23.94 -6.16
CA GLU A 139 -15.81 24.94 -7.06
C GLU A 139 -17.31 25.15 -6.82
N GLN A 140 -18.07 24.06 -6.64
CA GLN A 140 -19.50 24.14 -6.34
C GLN A 140 -19.77 24.82 -5.00
N ASP A 141 -19.03 24.44 -3.97
CA ASP A 141 -19.13 25.01 -2.63
C ASP A 141 -18.78 26.52 -2.62
N ALA A 142 -17.73 26.93 -3.35
CA ALA A 142 -17.39 28.33 -3.55
C ALA A 142 -18.51 29.12 -4.26
N ALA A 143 -19.09 28.54 -5.32
CA ALA A 143 -20.21 29.14 -6.04
C ALA A 143 -21.44 29.32 -5.13
N TRP A 144 -21.77 28.31 -4.31
CA TRP A 144 -22.87 28.39 -3.35
C TRP A 144 -22.64 29.48 -2.29
N ARG A 145 -21.42 29.60 -1.77
CA ARG A 145 -21.08 30.68 -0.82
C ARG A 145 -21.25 32.06 -1.43
N MET A 146 -20.86 32.23 -2.70
CA MET A 146 -20.99 33.50 -3.41
C MET A 146 -22.46 33.86 -3.64
N VAL A 147 -23.29 32.91 -4.11
CA VAL A 147 -24.74 33.11 -4.29
C VAL A 147 -25.41 33.49 -2.96
N ARG A 148 -25.02 32.84 -1.86
CA ARG A 148 -25.56 33.16 -0.53
C ARG A 148 -25.14 34.55 -0.06
N ALA A 149 -23.88 34.93 -0.25
CA ALA A 149 -23.39 36.26 0.10
C ALA A 149 -24.09 37.37 -0.71
N ASP A 150 -24.36 37.14 -1.99
CA ASP A 150 -25.10 38.07 -2.84
C ASP A 150 -26.56 38.21 -2.40
N ALA A 151 -27.21 37.12 -1.99
CA ALA A 151 -28.57 37.14 -1.44
C ALA A 151 -28.63 37.89 -0.10
N ASP A 152 -27.70 37.63 0.82
CA ASP A 152 -27.60 38.34 2.11
C ASP A 152 -27.28 39.84 1.92
N ALA A 153 -26.60 40.22 0.84
CA ALA A 153 -26.32 41.63 0.51
C ALA A 153 -27.51 42.37 -0.15
N GLN A 154 -28.52 41.64 -0.63
CA GLN A 154 -29.70 42.19 -1.31
C GLN A 154 -30.94 42.32 -0.41
N ASP A 155 -30.88 41.78 0.82
CA ASP A 155 -31.95 41.85 1.83
C ASP A 155 -31.46 42.66 3.07
N PRO A 156 -31.59 44.01 3.07
CA PRO A 156 -31.08 44.89 4.12
C PRO A 156 -31.93 44.94 5.40
#